data_AF-A0AAJ2T8F6-F1
#
_entry.id   AF-A0AAJ2T8F6-F1
#
_cell.length_a   1.000
_cell.length_b   1.000
_cell.length_c   1.000
_cell.angle_alpha   90.00
_cell.angle_beta   90.00
_cell.angle_gamma   90.00
#
_symmetry.space_group_name_H-M   'P 1'
#
loop_
_entity.id
_entity.type
_entity.pdbx_description
1 polymer ?
#
loop_
_entity_poly.entity_id
_entity_poly.type
_entity_poly.pdbx_seq_one_letter_code
_entity_poly.pdbx_strand_id
1 'polypeptide(L)'
;MAGRSDSERTFEAQRYLRALHFDAAAPEIPLINPDGIYGAETRDAVREFQRTHGLPVTGEIDYQTWTALYAAFLESRERTTRPSPVFHFPEEPGYETTPGENSDIVAIIQFILRTLAHEYDDITGSPPSGVYDEGTMKDVRCFQNTHGIPDTGRVDRNTWNSLAAAFNRMGMLRG
;
A
#
# COMPACT_ATOMS: atom_id res chain seq x y z
N MET A 1 -13.76 24.90 -22.26
CA MET A 1 -12.92 23.82 -21.69
C MET A 1 -11.48 24.15 -22.06
N ALA A 2 -10.72 24.77 -21.16
CA ALA A 2 -9.36 25.23 -21.45
C ALA A 2 -8.39 24.03 -21.41
N GLY A 3 -7.64 23.81 -22.49
CA GLY A 3 -6.62 22.77 -22.55
C GLY A 3 -5.51 23.07 -21.56
N ARG A 4 -5.09 22.06 -20.77
CA ARG A 4 -3.90 22.18 -19.90
C ARG A 4 -2.71 22.63 -20.75
N SER A 5 -1.96 23.59 -20.23
CA SER A 5 -0.72 24.07 -20.85
C SER A 5 0.33 22.95 -20.89
N ASP A 6 1.23 22.96 -21.87
CA ASP A 6 2.30 21.95 -22.00
C ASP A 6 3.22 21.91 -20.76
N SER A 7 3.37 23.04 -20.05
CA SER A 7 4.08 23.13 -18.78
C SER A 7 3.38 22.37 -17.65
N GLU A 8 2.04 22.40 -17.58
CA GLU A 8 1.29 21.65 -16.56
C GLU A 8 1.40 20.15 -16.80
N ARG A 9 1.32 19.70 -18.06
CA ARG A 9 1.51 18.28 -18.40
C ARG A 9 2.92 17.81 -18.07
N THR A 10 3.92 18.65 -18.35
CA THR A 10 5.32 18.37 -18.01
C THR A 10 5.51 18.27 -16.50
N PHE A 11 4.97 19.23 -15.75
CA PHE A 11 5.04 19.23 -14.30
C PHE A 11 4.38 17.98 -13.69
N GLU A 12 3.20 17.59 -14.18
CA GLU A 12 2.51 16.36 -13.74
C GLU A 12 3.36 15.11 -14.02
N ALA A 13 3.93 14.98 -15.23
CA ALA A 13 4.80 13.87 -15.55
C ALA A 13 6.04 13.79 -14.63
N GLN A 14 6.70 14.93 -14.38
CA GLN A 14 7.85 14.99 -13.49
C GLN A 14 7.48 14.59 -12.06
N ARG A 15 6.29 14.97 -11.59
CA ARG A 15 5.79 14.53 -10.28
C ARG A 15 5.61 13.01 -10.21
N TYR A 16 5.08 12.38 -11.26
CA TYR A 16 4.92 10.93 -11.31
C TYR A 16 6.27 10.22 -11.33
N LEU A 17 7.19 10.64 -12.19
CA LEU A 17 8.55 10.09 -12.25
C LEU A 17 9.28 10.21 -10.92
N ARG A 18 9.19 11.37 -10.26
CA ARG A 18 9.76 11.56 -8.93
C ARG A 18 9.14 10.65 -7.88
N ALA A 19 7.82 10.44 -7.92
CA ALA A 19 7.17 9.54 -6.98
C ALA A 19 7.63 8.09 -7.19
N LEU A 20 7.76 7.67 -8.45
CA LEU A 20 8.24 6.33 -8.81
C LEU A 20 9.70 6.09 -8.42
N HIS A 21 10.56 7.11 -8.45
CA HIS A 21 11.94 7.01 -7.96
C HIS A 21 12.02 6.54 -6.50
N PHE A 22 11.09 6.97 -5.64
CA PHE A 22 11.04 6.58 -4.23
C PHE A 22 10.30 5.25 -3.99
N ASP A 23 9.76 4.62 -5.04
CA ASP A 23 9.19 3.29 -4.96
C ASP A 23 10.29 2.23 -5.13
N ALA A 24 10.42 1.33 -4.15
CA ALA A 24 11.39 0.24 -4.19
C ALA A 24 11.21 -0.69 -5.41
N ALA A 25 10.05 -0.65 -6.09
CA ALA A 25 9.80 -1.38 -7.32
C ALA A 25 10.42 -0.75 -8.59
N ALA A 26 10.87 0.51 -8.55
CA ALA A 26 11.43 1.22 -9.69
C ALA A 26 12.64 2.13 -9.34
N PRO A 27 13.70 1.60 -8.68
CA PRO A 27 14.82 2.42 -8.18
C PRO A 27 15.72 2.99 -9.29
N GLU A 28 15.54 2.58 -10.54
CA GLU A 28 16.41 2.96 -11.67
C GLU A 28 16.01 4.30 -12.29
N ILE A 29 14.80 4.82 -12.02
CA ILE A 29 14.35 6.12 -12.55
C ILE A 29 15.16 7.24 -11.89
N PRO A 30 15.84 8.12 -12.66
CA PRO A 30 16.55 9.27 -12.13
C PRO A 30 15.69 10.17 -11.24
N LEU A 31 16.27 10.61 -10.13
CA LEU A 31 15.64 11.62 -9.28
C LEU A 31 15.66 12.97 -10.00
N ILE A 32 14.47 13.51 -10.29
CA ILE A 32 14.31 14.82 -10.94
C ILE A 32 13.52 15.79 -10.07
N ASN A 33 13.69 17.09 -10.31
CA ASN A 33 12.88 18.14 -9.71
C ASN A 33 11.70 18.50 -10.63
N PRO A 34 10.44 18.44 -10.16
CA PRO A 34 9.30 18.89 -10.95
C PRO A 34 9.29 20.42 -11.02
N ASP A 35 9.68 20.96 -12.15
CA ASP A 35 9.77 22.40 -12.44
C ASP A 35 8.88 22.83 -13.62
N GLY A 36 8.24 21.89 -14.30
CA GLY A 36 7.40 22.11 -15.48
C GLY A 36 8.18 22.25 -16.79
N ILE A 37 9.50 22.03 -16.78
CA ILE A 37 10.39 22.20 -17.94
C ILE A 37 10.85 20.84 -18.46
N TYR A 38 10.63 20.60 -19.76
CA TYR A 38 11.05 19.35 -20.41
C TYR A 38 12.54 19.39 -20.81
N GLY A 39 13.42 19.36 -19.81
CA GLY A 39 14.87 19.35 -19.99
C GLY A 39 15.46 17.97 -20.30
N ALA A 40 16.80 17.91 -20.36
CA ALA A 40 17.53 16.65 -20.56
C ALA A 40 17.25 15.64 -19.44
N GLU A 41 17.20 16.10 -18.18
CA GLU A 41 16.91 15.26 -17.02
C GLU A 41 15.53 14.60 -17.10
N THR A 42 14.50 15.37 -17.45
CA THR A 42 13.13 14.85 -17.66
C THR A 42 13.11 13.81 -18.78
N ARG A 43 13.81 14.09 -19.89
CA ARG A 43 13.90 13.17 -21.04
C ARG A 43 14.57 11.85 -20.66
N ASP A 44 15.67 11.90 -19.93
CA ASP A 44 16.39 10.71 -19.51
C ASP A 44 15.58 9.90 -18.50
N ALA A 45 14.86 10.56 -17.59
CA ALA A 45 13.92 9.89 -16.69
C ALA A 45 12.76 9.21 -17.44
N VAL A 46 12.23 9.83 -18.51
CA VAL A 46 11.20 9.22 -19.36
C VAL A 46 11.74 8.01 -20.12
N ARG A 47 12.96 8.08 -20.66
CA ARG A 47 13.59 6.94 -21.34
C ARG A 47 13.74 5.75 -20.42
N GLU A 48 14.15 6.02 -19.19
CA GLU A 48 14.36 4.99 -18.19
C GLU A 48 13.04 4.36 -17.74
N PHE A 49 12.00 5.17 -17.56
CA PHE A 49 10.64 4.68 -17.36
C PHE A 49 10.15 3.82 -18.54
N GLN A 50 10.34 4.28 -19.77
CA GLN A 50 9.96 3.51 -20.96
C GLN A 50 10.68 2.17 -21.04
N ARG A 51 11.99 2.15 -20.76
CA ARG A 51 12.82 0.94 -20.74
C ARG A 51 12.31 -0.07 -19.71
N THR A 52 12.07 0.38 -18.48
CA THR A 52 11.61 -0.47 -17.37
C THR A 52 10.19 -1.01 -17.59
N HIS A 53 9.35 -0.29 -18.33
CA HIS A 53 7.96 -0.66 -18.60
C HIS A 53 7.74 -1.27 -20.00
N GLY A 54 8.81 -1.63 -20.72
CA GLY A 54 8.74 -2.31 -22.02
C GLY A 54 8.13 -1.46 -23.14
N LEU A 55 8.21 -0.13 -23.03
CA LEU A 55 7.74 0.82 -24.03
C LEU A 55 8.86 1.18 -25.02
N PRO A 56 8.52 1.70 -26.22
CA PRO A 56 9.52 2.30 -27.11
C PRO A 56 10.28 3.43 -26.40
N VAL A 57 11.61 3.33 -26.36
CA VAL A 57 12.49 4.29 -25.66
C VAL A 57 12.74 5.52 -26.52
N THR A 58 11.74 6.40 -26.62
CA THR A 58 11.80 7.66 -27.38
C THR A 58 12.31 8.82 -26.53
N GLY A 59 12.06 8.77 -25.22
CA GLY A 59 12.22 9.91 -24.32
C GLY A 59 11.15 10.99 -24.54
N GLU A 60 10.04 10.65 -25.20
CA GLU A 60 8.89 11.52 -25.41
C GLU A 60 7.68 10.96 -24.66
N ILE A 61 6.84 11.85 -24.13
CA ILE A 61 5.62 11.46 -23.43
C ILE A 61 4.44 11.47 -24.41
N ASP A 62 4.29 10.36 -25.13
CA ASP A 62 3.11 10.11 -25.95
C ASP A 62 1.94 9.58 -25.09
N TYR A 63 0.80 9.29 -25.74
CA TYR A 63 -0.39 8.81 -25.04
C TYR A 63 -0.16 7.48 -24.31
N GLN A 64 0.64 6.59 -24.90
CA GLN A 64 0.94 5.29 -24.31
C GLN A 64 1.83 5.46 -23.07
N THR A 65 2.88 6.27 -23.18
CA THR A 65 3.79 6.61 -22.08
C THR A 65 3.05 7.31 -20.96
N TRP A 66 2.15 8.25 -21.27
CA TRP A 66 1.34 8.95 -20.28
C TRP A 66 0.43 7.99 -19.49
N THR A 67 -0.28 7.11 -20.20
CA THR A 67 -1.17 6.12 -19.57
C THR A 67 -0.40 5.18 -18.66
N ALA A 68 0.75 4.69 -19.11
CA ALA A 68 1.62 3.83 -18.30
C ALA A 68 2.16 4.57 -17.07
N LEU A 69 2.62 5.81 -17.23
CA LEU A 69 3.17 6.62 -16.15
C LEU A 69 2.12 6.90 -15.07
N TYR A 70 0.88 7.21 -15.48
CA TYR A 70 -0.22 7.42 -14.55
C TYR A 70 -0.61 6.12 -13.81
N ALA A 71 -0.69 4.99 -14.51
CA ALA A 71 -0.99 3.69 -13.90
C ALA A 71 0.08 3.29 -12.87
N ALA A 72 1.37 3.38 -13.25
CA ALA A 72 2.48 3.11 -12.35
C ALA A 72 2.45 4.04 -11.12
N PHE A 73 2.15 5.33 -11.31
CA PHE A 73 1.98 6.27 -10.21
C PHE A 73 0.84 5.86 -9.27
N LEU A 74 -0.31 5.44 -9.79
CA LEU A 74 -1.43 4.97 -8.97
C LEU A 74 -1.05 3.71 -8.19
N GLU A 75 -0.41 2.73 -8.83
CA GLU A 75 0.06 1.52 -8.14
C GLU A 75 1.11 1.84 -7.06
N SER A 76 2.04 2.73 -7.37
CA SER A 76 3.05 3.19 -6.42
C SER A 76 2.42 3.93 -5.25
N ARG A 77 1.43 4.78 -5.53
CA ARG A 77 0.61 5.43 -4.51
C ARG A 77 -0.12 4.40 -3.69
N GLU A 78 -0.75 3.39 -4.27
CA GLU A 78 -1.40 2.32 -3.50
C GLU A 78 -0.39 1.55 -2.62
N ARG A 79 0.80 1.24 -3.12
CA ARG A 79 1.87 0.59 -2.33
C ARG A 79 2.39 1.47 -1.19
N THR A 80 2.56 2.76 -1.42
CA THR A 80 3.13 3.72 -0.45
C THR A 80 2.08 4.35 0.47
N THR A 81 0.81 4.38 0.08
CA THR A 81 -0.33 4.79 0.91
C THR A 81 -0.93 3.62 1.69
N ARG A 82 -0.63 2.37 1.33
CA ARG A 82 -0.75 1.25 2.27
C ARG A 82 0.14 1.58 3.47
N PRO A 83 -0.43 1.79 4.66
CA PRO A 83 0.37 2.05 5.84
C PRO A 83 1.35 0.89 6.01
N SER A 84 2.65 1.18 6.03
CA SER A 84 3.64 0.16 6.37
C SER A 84 3.44 -0.22 7.84
N PRO A 85 3.11 -1.47 8.18
CA PRO A 85 2.92 -1.85 9.57
C PRO A 85 4.27 -1.84 10.27
N VAL A 86 4.56 -0.82 11.07
CA VAL A 86 5.62 -0.92 12.09
C VAL A 86 5.02 -1.62 13.30
N PHE A 87 4.78 -2.92 13.14
CA PHE A 87 4.53 -3.87 14.21
C PHE A 87 5.15 -5.20 13.75
N HIS A 88 6.08 -5.74 14.53
CA HIS A 88 6.95 -6.86 14.14
C HIS A 88 6.13 -8.15 14.01
N PHE A 89 5.53 -8.41 12.84
CA PHE A 89 5.01 -9.73 12.51
C PHE A 89 6.18 -10.66 12.19
N PRO A 90 6.16 -11.93 12.63
CA PRO A 90 7.27 -12.85 12.40
C PRO A 90 7.70 -12.92 10.93
N GLU A 91 9.03 -12.88 10.70
CA GLU A 91 9.63 -12.96 9.36
C GLU A 91 9.75 -14.39 8.84
N GLU A 92 9.44 -15.37 9.68
CA GLU A 92 9.45 -16.78 9.32
C GLU A 92 8.54 -17.05 8.12
N PRO A 93 9.07 -17.61 7.01
CA PRO A 93 8.27 -17.95 5.85
C PRO A 93 7.12 -18.91 6.21
N GLY A 94 5.90 -18.52 5.89
CA GLY A 94 4.70 -19.33 6.15
C GLY A 94 4.19 -19.28 7.59
N TYR A 95 4.71 -18.36 8.43
CA TYR A 95 4.09 -18.11 9.73
C TYR A 95 2.67 -17.54 9.56
N GLU A 96 1.73 -18.17 10.25
CA GLU A 96 0.37 -17.69 10.43
C GLU A 96 -0.07 -18.05 11.84
N THR A 97 -0.87 -17.20 12.47
CA THR A 97 -1.38 -17.52 13.80
C THR A 97 -2.25 -18.78 13.77
N THR A 98 -2.24 -19.54 14.86
CA THR A 98 -3.02 -20.78 15.00
C THR A 98 -3.97 -20.72 16.18
N PRO A 99 -5.16 -21.35 16.09
CA PRO A 99 -6.06 -21.48 17.24
C PRO A 99 -5.35 -22.10 18.44
N GLY A 100 -5.48 -21.45 19.61
CA GLY A 100 -4.81 -21.84 20.84
C GLY A 100 -3.38 -21.31 21.02
N GLU A 101 -2.82 -20.59 20.03
CA GLU A 101 -1.52 -19.93 20.17
C GLU A 101 -1.55 -18.89 21.30
N ASN A 102 -0.47 -18.81 22.07
CA ASN A 102 -0.28 -17.78 23.09
C ASN A 102 1.00 -16.98 22.78
N SER A 103 0.84 -15.74 22.31
CA SER A 103 1.97 -14.90 21.89
C SER A 103 1.63 -13.41 21.91
N ASP A 104 2.67 -12.57 22.00
CA ASP A 104 2.52 -11.11 21.98
C ASP A 104 1.84 -10.61 20.70
N ILE A 105 2.09 -11.29 19.57
CA ILE A 105 1.48 -10.94 18.29
C ILE A 105 -0.04 -11.17 18.33
N VAL A 106 -0.52 -12.21 19.00
CA VAL A 106 -1.96 -12.43 19.19
C VAL A 106 -2.58 -11.35 20.08
N ALA A 107 -1.87 -10.92 21.13
CA ALA A 107 -2.34 -9.81 21.97
C ALA A 107 -2.47 -8.51 21.16
N ILE A 108 -1.53 -8.26 20.23
CA ILE A 108 -1.59 -7.10 19.32
C ILE A 108 -2.74 -7.24 18.32
N ILE A 109 -2.95 -8.43 17.74
CA ILE A 109 -4.09 -8.70 16.85
C ILE A 109 -5.41 -8.40 17.56
N GLN A 110 -5.58 -8.91 18.78
CA GLN A 110 -6.78 -8.67 19.59
C GLN A 110 -6.96 -7.19 19.93
N PHE A 111 -5.87 -6.48 20.25
CA PHE A 111 -5.91 -5.05 20.48
C PHE A 111 -6.38 -4.28 19.23
N ILE A 112 -5.86 -4.63 18.05
CA ILE A 112 -6.27 -4.04 16.77
C ILE A 112 -7.74 -4.34 16.50
N LEU A 113 -8.16 -5.62 16.55
CA LEU A 113 -9.55 -6.02 16.30
C LEU A 113 -10.53 -5.34 17.25
N ARG A 114 -10.19 -5.27 18.53
CA ARG A 114 -10.99 -4.54 19.52
C ARG A 114 -11.11 -3.06 19.21
N THR A 115 -10.04 -2.47 18.70
CA THR A 115 -10.08 -1.07 18.29
C THR A 115 -10.96 -0.88 17.05
N LEU A 116 -10.89 -1.82 16.10
CA LEU A 116 -11.70 -1.82 14.89
C LEU A 116 -13.17 -2.17 15.14
N ALA A 117 -13.52 -2.84 16.24
CA ALA A 117 -14.91 -3.14 16.63
C ALA A 117 -15.82 -1.88 16.70
N HIS A 118 -15.23 -0.68 16.78
CA HIS A 118 -15.98 0.57 16.69
C HIS A 118 -16.46 0.93 15.28
N GLU A 119 -15.87 0.36 14.24
CA GLU A 119 -16.21 0.60 12.83
C GLU A 119 -16.90 -0.61 12.16
N TYR A 120 -16.74 -1.81 12.72
CA TYR A 120 -17.29 -3.05 12.17
C TYR A 120 -18.23 -3.70 13.18
N ASP A 121 -19.54 -3.63 12.91
CA ASP A 121 -20.60 -4.12 13.82
C ASP A 121 -20.50 -5.62 14.15
N ASP A 122 -19.90 -6.41 13.26
CA ASP A 122 -19.77 -7.87 13.39
C ASP A 122 -18.47 -8.32 14.10
N ILE A 123 -17.54 -7.38 14.38
CA ILE A 123 -16.33 -7.65 15.18
C ILE A 123 -16.67 -7.43 16.65
N THR A 124 -16.53 -8.47 17.46
CA THR A 124 -16.85 -8.40 18.89
C THR A 124 -15.73 -7.70 19.68
N GLY A 125 -14.47 -7.98 19.33
CA GLY A 125 -13.31 -7.37 19.96
C GLY A 125 -12.94 -8.03 21.28
N SER A 126 -12.49 -9.29 21.23
CA SER A 126 -11.96 -10.00 22.40
C SER A 126 -10.90 -9.18 23.16
N PRO A 127 -10.85 -9.25 24.51
CA PRO A 127 -9.76 -8.64 25.27
C PRO A 127 -8.39 -9.16 24.81
N PRO A 128 -7.32 -8.33 24.81
CA PRO A 128 -5.99 -8.76 24.41
C PRO A 128 -5.35 -9.67 25.46
N SER A 129 -5.78 -10.93 25.48
CA SER A 129 -5.32 -11.98 26.37
C SER A 129 -3.99 -12.58 25.92
N GLY A 130 -3.64 -12.40 24.64
CA GLY A 130 -2.51 -13.07 24.00
C GLY A 130 -2.82 -14.49 23.53
N VAL A 131 -4.01 -15.03 23.85
CA VAL A 131 -4.43 -16.39 23.46
C VAL A 131 -5.37 -16.33 22.28
N TYR A 132 -5.07 -17.06 21.20
CA TYR A 132 -5.88 -17.08 19.98
C TYR A 132 -7.12 -17.95 20.18
N ASP A 133 -8.12 -17.37 20.83
CA ASP A 133 -9.38 -18.03 21.17
C ASP A 133 -10.39 -18.06 20.00
N GLU A 134 -11.51 -18.74 20.21
CA GLU A 134 -12.59 -18.83 19.21
C GLU A 134 -13.18 -17.45 18.85
N GLY A 135 -13.21 -16.52 19.81
CA GLY A 135 -13.67 -15.15 19.59
C GLY A 135 -12.73 -14.41 18.63
N THR A 136 -11.42 -14.51 18.86
CA THR A 136 -10.37 -13.94 18.02
C THR A 136 -10.43 -14.52 16.61
N MET A 137 -10.58 -15.85 16.50
CA MET A 137 -10.75 -16.50 15.19
C MET A 137 -11.99 -15.95 14.46
N LYS A 138 -13.13 -15.84 15.15
CA LYS A 138 -14.37 -15.32 14.55
C LYS A 138 -14.23 -13.87 14.09
N ASP A 139 -13.61 -13.02 14.90
CA ASP A 139 -13.33 -11.62 14.56
C ASP A 139 -12.38 -11.51 13.35
N VAL A 140 -11.37 -12.37 13.26
CA VAL A 140 -10.47 -12.46 12.10
C VAL A 140 -11.21 -12.90 10.84
N ARG A 141 -12.08 -13.92 10.93
CA ARG A 141 -12.92 -14.36 9.80
C ARG A 141 -13.85 -13.25 9.33
N CYS A 142 -14.47 -12.53 10.25
CA CYS A 142 -15.31 -11.38 9.93
C CYS A 142 -14.50 -10.35 9.14
N PHE A 143 -13.34 -9.94 9.68
CA PHE A 143 -12.47 -8.96 9.03
C PHE A 143 -12.02 -9.41 7.63
N GLN A 144 -11.59 -10.67 7.48
CA GLN A 144 -11.17 -11.25 6.20
C GLN A 144 -12.29 -11.19 5.16
N ASN A 145 -13.49 -11.63 5.53
CA ASN A 145 -14.66 -11.58 4.65
C ASN A 145 -15.00 -10.15 4.23
N THR A 146 -14.98 -9.18 5.15
CA THR A 146 -15.26 -7.77 4.84
C THR A 146 -14.23 -7.16 3.90
N HIS A 147 -12.98 -7.62 3.93
CA HIS A 147 -11.88 -7.07 3.13
C HIS A 147 -11.55 -7.91 1.87
N GLY A 148 -12.34 -8.94 1.56
CA GLY A 148 -12.11 -9.80 0.39
C GLY A 148 -10.84 -10.67 0.48
N ILE A 149 -10.40 -10.97 1.71
CA ILE A 149 -9.27 -11.85 2.01
C ILE A 149 -9.81 -13.28 2.21
N PRO A 150 -9.07 -14.35 1.87
CA PRO A 150 -9.51 -15.72 2.14
C PRO A 150 -9.92 -15.94 3.61
N ASP A 151 -11.11 -16.51 3.82
CA ASP A 151 -11.70 -16.79 5.14
C ASP A 151 -11.05 -18.03 5.80
N THR A 152 -9.80 -17.85 6.24
CA THR A 152 -9.04 -18.90 6.94
C THR A 152 -9.27 -18.88 8.44
N GLY A 153 -9.65 -17.72 8.99
CA GLY A 153 -9.68 -17.47 10.44
C GLY A 153 -8.29 -17.47 11.07
N ARG A 154 -7.22 -17.39 10.27
CA ARG A 154 -5.82 -17.31 10.68
C ARG A 154 -5.23 -15.99 10.19
N VAL A 155 -4.31 -15.41 10.95
CA VAL A 155 -3.63 -14.19 10.53
C VAL A 155 -2.30 -14.54 9.90
N ASP A 156 -2.27 -14.50 8.57
CA ASP A 156 -1.06 -14.51 7.76
C ASP A 156 -0.54 -13.08 7.55
N ARG A 157 0.57 -12.95 6.83
CA ARG A 157 1.17 -11.63 6.52
C ARG A 157 0.20 -10.71 5.77
N ASN A 158 -0.62 -11.26 4.88
CA ASN A 158 -1.58 -10.47 4.10
C ASN A 158 -2.71 -9.92 4.99
N THR A 159 -3.28 -10.77 5.85
CA THR A 159 -4.30 -10.42 6.83
C THR A 159 -3.75 -9.41 7.84
N TRP A 160 -2.53 -9.61 8.33
CA TRP A 160 -1.84 -8.69 9.23
C TRP A 160 -1.68 -7.29 8.63
N ASN A 161 -1.15 -7.20 7.40
CA ASN A 161 -0.97 -5.92 6.71
C ASN A 161 -2.31 -5.18 6.56
N SER A 162 -3.39 -5.92 6.32
CA SER A 162 -4.73 -5.36 6.17
C SER A 162 -5.29 -4.84 7.50
N LEU A 163 -5.11 -5.59 8.60
CA LEU A 163 -5.47 -5.17 9.96
C LEU A 163 -4.74 -3.90 10.38
N ALA A 164 -3.42 -3.88 10.20
CA ALA A 164 -2.59 -2.71 10.53
C ALA A 164 -2.96 -1.49 9.68
N ALA A 165 -3.27 -1.68 8.40
CA ALA A 165 -3.73 -0.60 7.53
C ALA A 165 -5.06 -0.01 8.00
N ALA A 166 -6.03 -0.86 8.40
CA ALA A 166 -7.31 -0.42 8.94
C ALA A 166 -7.13 0.36 10.25
N PHE A 167 -6.32 -0.15 11.17
CA PHE A 167 -6.01 0.51 12.44
C PHE A 167 -5.39 1.90 12.26
N ASN A 168 -4.42 2.02 11.35
CA ASN A 168 -3.75 3.30 11.07
C ASN A 168 -4.69 4.35 10.47
N ARG A 169 -5.65 3.93 9.61
CA ARG A 169 -6.67 4.85 9.07
C ARG A 169 -7.54 5.44 10.18
N MET A 170 -7.95 4.61 11.14
CA MET A 170 -8.75 5.08 12.27
C MET A 170 -7.96 6.07 13.16
N GLY A 171 -6.66 5.83 13.34
CA GLY A 171 -5.76 6.75 14.07
C GLY A 171 -5.61 8.14 13.42
N MET A 172 -5.63 8.23 12.08
CA MET A 172 -5.54 9.51 11.35
C MET A 172 -6.84 10.33 11.37
N LEU A 173 -8.01 9.70 11.50
CA LEU A 173 -9.31 10.41 11.48
C LEU A 173 -9.67 11.07 12.81
N ARG A 174 -8.94 10.76 13.89
CA ARG A 174 -9.18 11.28 15.24
C ARG A 174 -8.11 12.30 15.70
N GLY A 175 -7.21 12.70 14.80
CA GLY A 175 -6.15 13.70 15.04
C GLY A 175 -6.52 15.11 14.63
#